data_AF-A0A0B1SHZ1-F1
#
_entry.id   AF-A0A0B1SHZ1-F1
#
_cell.length_a   1.000
_cell.length_b   1.000
_cell.length_c   1.000
_cell.angle_alpha   90.00
_cell.angle_beta   90.00
_cell.angle_gamma   90.00
#
_symmetry.space_group_name_H-M   'P 1'
#
loop_
_entity.id
_entity.type
_entity.pdbx_description
1 polymer ?
#
loop_
_entity_poly.entity_id
_entity_poly.type
_entity_poly.pdbx_seq_one_letter_code
_entity_poly.pdbx_strand_id
1 'polypeptide(L)'
;MITKDFGVAAEHLDFKNQALTVQTVNNFVSEATHKMIPSLLESDYYEPNTRAFLVNAVYFKGQWATPFSPDNTRKETFYGIKGERQVGTSAWYPMLIQPTFTSVYNFF
;
A
#
# COMPACT_ATOMS: atom_id res chain seq x y z
N MET A 1 -7.77 16.62 20.23
CA MET A 1 -6.78 15.93 21.09
C MET A 1 -6.24 14.62 20.50
N ILE A 2 -6.62 14.19 19.28
CA ILE A 2 -5.96 13.05 18.59
C ILE A 2 -5.32 13.48 17.26
N THR A 3 -5.99 14.37 16.53
CA THR A 3 -5.53 14.91 15.25
C THR A 3 -4.19 15.67 15.33
N LYS A 4 -3.94 16.37 16.44
CA LYS A 4 -2.78 17.24 16.60
C LYS A 4 -1.48 16.49 16.94
N ASP A 5 -1.58 15.37 17.66
CA ASP A 5 -0.41 14.71 18.24
C ASP A 5 0.07 13.51 17.40
N PHE A 6 -0.81 12.93 16.58
CA PHE A 6 -0.50 11.74 15.78
C PHE A 6 -0.60 11.96 14.26
N GLY A 7 -0.95 13.17 13.80
CA GLY A 7 -1.18 13.43 12.38
C GLY A 7 -2.35 12.63 11.79
N VAL A 8 -3.31 12.25 12.62
CA VAL A 8 -4.45 11.39 12.26
C VAL A 8 -5.58 12.26 11.71
N ALA A 9 -6.21 11.83 10.62
CA ALA A 9 -7.50 12.34 10.17
C ALA A 9 -8.62 11.47 10.78
N ALA A 10 -9.66 12.10 11.32
CA ALA A 10 -10.86 11.41 11.79
C ALA A 10 -12.02 11.76 10.87
N GLU A 11 -12.62 10.74 10.26
CA GLU A 11 -13.75 10.88 9.34
C GLU A 11 -14.94 10.07 9.85
N HIS A 12 -16.14 10.64 9.76
CA HIS A 12 -17.37 9.97 10.13
C HIS A 12 -17.92 9.20 8.92
N LEU A 13 -18.13 7.89 9.07
CA LEU A 13 -18.65 7.01 8.03
C LEU A 13 -20.00 6.39 8.47
N ASP A 14 -20.88 6.13 7.51
CA ASP A 14 -22.09 5.36 7.73
C ASP A 14 -21.84 3.87 7.45
N PHE A 15 -21.48 3.13 8.49
CA PHE A 15 -21.18 1.71 8.42
C PHE A 15 -22.36 0.86 7.92
N LYS A 16 -23.61 1.36 7.95
CA LYS A 16 -24.76 0.64 7.35
C LYS A 16 -24.70 0.62 5.83
N ASN A 17 -24.08 1.63 5.22
CA ASN A 17 -23.83 1.66 3.79
C ASN A 17 -22.44 1.07 3.48
N GLN A 18 -22.42 -0.25 3.34
CA GLN A 18 -21.17 -1.00 3.17
C GLN A 18 -20.41 -0.64 1.91
N ALA A 19 -21.12 -0.51 0.79
CA ALA A 19 -20.51 -0.14 -0.48
C ALA A 19 -19.81 1.22 -0.39
N LEU A 20 -20.49 2.23 0.19
CA LEU A 20 -19.92 3.56 0.34
C LEU A 20 -18.74 3.57 1.32
N THR A 21 -18.86 2.88 2.46
CA THR A 21 -17.79 2.82 3.46
C THR A 21 -16.52 2.17 2.92
N VAL A 22 -16.67 1.00 2.26
CA VAL A 22 -15.55 0.30 1.60
C VAL A 22 -14.90 1.20 0.55
N GLN A 23 -15.71 1.87 -0.28
CA GLN A 23 -15.23 2.80 -1.28
C GLN A 23 -14.44 3.97 -0.66
N THR A 24 -14.97 4.60 0.39
CA THR A 24 -14.30 5.73 1.05
C THR A 24 -12.96 5.34 1.65
N VAL A 25 -12.90 4.22 2.38
CA VAL A 25 -11.64 3.75 2.99
C VAL A 25 -10.62 3.37 1.92
N ASN A 26 -11.03 2.63 0.88
CA ASN A 26 -10.13 2.24 -0.20
C ASN A 26 -9.61 3.46 -0.97
N ASN A 27 -10.46 4.46 -1.23
CA ASN A 27 -10.04 5.69 -1.87
C ASN A 27 -9.02 6.44 -1.01
N PHE A 28 -9.27 6.59 0.29
CA PHE A 28 -8.34 7.22 1.22
C PHE A 28 -6.97 6.53 1.22
N VAL A 29 -6.94 5.20 1.37
CA VAL A 29 -5.70 4.41 1.38
C VAL A 29 -4.98 4.48 0.04
N SER A 30 -5.74 4.37 -1.06
CA SER A 30 -5.21 4.44 -2.42
C SER A 30 -4.56 5.80 -2.69
N GLU A 31 -5.20 6.92 -2.34
CA GLU A 31 -4.58 8.23 -2.46
C GLU A 31 -3.35 8.39 -1.55
N ALA A 32 -3.46 8.02 -0.27
CA ALA A 32 -2.35 8.11 0.68
C ALA A 32 -1.12 7.29 0.25
N THR A 33 -1.32 6.22 -0.51
CA THR A 33 -0.26 5.33 -0.99
C THR A 33 0.11 5.51 -2.46
N HIS A 34 -0.27 6.64 -3.08
CA HIS A 34 0.01 6.90 -4.49
C HIS A 34 -0.43 5.75 -5.40
N LYS A 35 -1.62 5.19 -5.11
CA LYS A 35 -2.27 4.10 -5.82
C LYS A 35 -1.58 2.73 -5.71
N MET A 36 -0.57 2.60 -4.85
CA MET A 36 0.13 1.33 -4.65
C MET A 36 -0.65 0.33 -3.79
N ILE A 37 -1.55 0.81 -2.94
CA ILE A 37 -2.55 0.00 -2.23
C ILE A 37 -3.94 0.43 -2.72
N PRO A 38 -4.39 -0.06 -3.89
CA PRO A 38 -5.62 0.42 -4.52
C PRO A 38 -6.89 -0.04 -3.80
N SER A 39 -6.81 -1.17 -3.08
CA SER A 39 -7.91 -1.73 -2.30
C SER A 39 -7.35 -2.34 -1.02
N LEU A 40 -7.84 -1.87 0.12
CA LEU A 40 -7.53 -2.40 1.44
C LEU A 40 -8.65 -3.32 1.95
N LEU A 41 -9.89 -2.88 1.80
CA LEU A 41 -11.10 -3.58 2.25
C LEU A 41 -11.81 -4.24 1.07
N GLU A 42 -12.28 -5.46 1.28
CA GLU A 42 -13.20 -6.14 0.35
C GLU A 42 -14.65 -5.73 0.62
N SER A 43 -15.57 -6.02 -0.32
CA SER A 43 -16.97 -5.57 -0.24
C SER A 43 -17.76 -6.15 0.93
N ASP A 44 -17.34 -7.28 1.48
CA ASP A 44 -17.93 -8.00 2.60
C ASP A 44 -17.08 -7.90 3.89
N TYR A 45 -16.13 -6.97 3.93
CA TYR A 45 -15.07 -6.91 4.94
C TYR A 45 -15.54 -6.78 6.40
N TYR A 46 -16.75 -6.29 6.67
CA TYR A 46 -17.17 -5.96 8.03
C TYR A 46 -18.68 -6.14 8.28
N GLU A 47 -19.04 -6.25 9.55
CA GLU A 47 -20.43 -6.42 10.01
C GLU A 47 -21.14 -5.07 10.23
N PRO A 48 -22.47 -4.97 10.02
CA PRO A 48 -23.23 -3.72 10.20
C PRO A 48 -23.18 -3.09 11.61
N ASN A 49 -22.73 -3.83 12.62
CA ASN A 49 -22.54 -3.36 13.99
C ASN A 49 -21.15 -2.73 14.23
N THR A 50 -20.25 -2.74 13.23
CA THR A 50 -18.92 -2.13 13.29
C THR A 50 -19.03 -0.65 13.63
N ARG A 51 -18.16 -0.18 14.55
CA ARG A 51 -18.23 1.17 15.10
C ARG A 51 -17.08 2.07 14.72
N ALA A 52 -15.93 1.50 14.36
CA ALA A 52 -14.74 2.24 13.99
C ALA A 52 -13.80 1.37 13.16
N PHE A 53 -12.97 2.02 12.34
CA PHE A 53 -11.76 1.45 11.77
C PHE A 53 -10.56 2.24 12.24
N LEU A 54 -9.48 1.54 12.58
CA LEU A 54 -8.15 2.15 12.71
C LEU A 54 -7.31 1.72 11.52
N VAL A 55 -7.10 2.65 10.59
CA VAL A 55 -6.38 2.37 9.34
C VAL A 55 -5.00 3.02 9.39
N ASN A 56 -3.96 2.22 9.14
CA ASN A 56 -2.60 2.69 8.91
C ASN A 56 -2.12 2.16 7.56
N ALA A 57 -1.67 3.06 6.69
CA ALA A 57 -1.14 2.71 5.37
C ALA A 57 0.16 3.48 5.13
N VAL A 58 1.23 2.74 4.84
CA VAL A 58 2.58 3.31 4.68
C VAL A 58 3.07 3.07 3.26
N TYR A 59 3.46 4.16 2.59
CA TYR A 59 4.10 4.12 1.28
C TYR A 59 5.46 4.82 1.36
N PHE A 60 6.49 4.16 0.83
CA PHE A 60 7.83 4.71 0.76
C PHE A 60 8.37 4.61 -0.66
N LYS A 61 8.84 5.74 -1.19
CA LYS A 61 9.61 5.81 -2.42
C LYS A 61 10.79 6.75 -2.21
N GLY A 62 11.96 6.15 -2.06
CA GLY A 62 13.22 6.86 -1.86
C GLY A 62 14.05 6.93 -3.13
N GLN A 63 14.87 7.96 -3.24
CA GLN A 63 15.98 8.00 -4.19
C GLN A 63 17.23 7.44 -3.51
N TRP A 64 18.02 6.68 -4.26
CA TRP A 64 19.36 6.28 -3.79
C TRP A 64 20.24 7.52 -3.65
N ALA A 65 21.08 7.55 -2.61
CA ALA A 65 22.08 8.61 -2.43
C ALA A 65 23.04 8.69 -3.64
N THR A 66 23.37 7.53 -4.21
CA THR A 66 24.05 7.41 -5.50
C THR A 66 23.11 6.68 -6.47
N PRO A 67 22.47 7.38 -7.42
CA PRO A 67 21.61 6.76 -8.41
C PRO A 67 22.39 5.80 -9.31
N PHE A 68 21.75 4.71 -9.73
CA PHE A 68 22.36 3.83 -10.74
C PHE A 68 22.07 4.38 -12.14
N SER A 69 23.00 4.15 -13.06
CA SER A 69 22.78 4.48 -14.48
C SER A 69 21.67 3.60 -15.06
N PRO A 70 20.65 4.18 -15.72
CA PRO A 70 19.62 3.41 -16.42
C PRO A 70 20.18 2.46 -17.47
N ASP A 71 21.28 2.84 -18.16
CA ASP A 71 21.92 2.04 -19.22
C ASP A 71 22.50 0.71 -18.70
N ASN A 72 22.76 0.63 -17.38
CA ASN A 72 23.24 -0.58 -16.74
C ASN A 72 22.11 -1.55 -16.34
N THR A 73 20.85 -1.15 -16.50
CA THR A 73 19.69 -1.99 -16.17
C THR A 73 19.40 -2.93 -17.34
N ARG A 74 19.56 -4.24 -17.12
CA ARG A 74 19.34 -5.28 -18.14
C ARG A 74 18.60 -6.47 -17.56
N LYS A 75 17.99 -7.27 -18.44
CA LYS A 75 17.35 -8.53 -18.05
C LYS A 75 18.43 -9.51 -17.59
N GLU A 76 18.19 -10.14 -16.45
CA GLU A 76 19.05 -11.18 -15.87
C GLU A 76 18.17 -12.25 -15.21
N THR A 77 18.74 -13.44 -14.99
CA THR A 77 18.06 -14.53 -14.30
C THR A 77 17.99 -14.25 -12.80
N PHE A 78 16.78 -14.32 -12.24
CA PHE A 78 16.57 -14.30 -10.79
C PHE A 78 16.46 -15.73 -10.25
N TYR A 79 17.33 -16.06 -9.30
CA TYR A 79 17.37 -17.36 -8.62
C TYR A 79 16.58 -17.24 -7.31
N GLY A 80 15.27 -17.51 -7.38
CA GLY A 80 14.38 -17.42 -6.23
C GLY A 80 14.20 -18.75 -5.50
N ILE A 81 13.54 -18.70 -4.34
CA ILE A 81 13.15 -19.90 -3.56
C ILE A 81 12.24 -20.87 -4.34
N LYS A 82 11.55 -20.38 -5.37
CA LYS A 82 10.69 -21.18 -6.27
C LYS A 82 11.39 -21.57 -7.58
N GLY A 83 12.70 -21.40 -7.66
CA GLY A 83 13.50 -21.65 -8.86
C GLY A 83 13.79 -20.40 -9.70
N GLU A 84 14.28 -20.66 -10.90
CA GLU A 84 14.77 -19.63 -11.82
C GLU A 84 13.63 -18.95 -12.58
N ARG A 85 13.72 -17.63 -12.72
CA ARG A 85 12.82 -16.86 -13.60
C ARG A 85 13.55 -15.69 -14.24
N GLN A 86 13.20 -15.41 -15.49
CA GLN A 86 13.60 -14.17 -16.17
C GLN A 86 12.78 -13.01 -15.60
N VAL A 87 13.45 -11.98 -15.08
CA VAL A 87 12.79 -10.76 -14.58
C VAL A 87 12.87 -9.67 -15.64
N GLY A 88 11.72 -9.14 -16.04
CA GLY A 88 11.66 -8.05 -17.02
C GLY A 88 12.24 -6.74 -16.50
N THR A 89 12.72 -5.89 -17.40
CA THR A 89 13.27 -4.55 -17.11
C THR A 89 12.21 -3.48 -16.83
N SER A 90 10.91 -3.83 -16.82
CA SER A 90 9.80 -2.88 -16.65
C SER A 90 9.67 -2.30 -15.24
N ALA A 91 10.47 -2.79 -14.28
CA ALA A 91 10.68 -2.11 -13.02
C ALA A 91 11.82 -1.10 -13.20
N TRP A 92 11.47 0.15 -13.52
CA TRP A 92 12.38 1.32 -13.47
C TRP A 92 12.81 1.63 -12.02
N TYR A 93 13.38 0.64 -11.35
CA TYR A 93 13.94 0.74 -10.03
C TYR A 93 15.39 0.28 -10.14
N PRO A 94 16.34 1.22 -10.17
CA PRO A 94 17.75 0.87 -10.18
C PRO A 94 18.06 -0.01 -8.96
N MET A 95 18.67 -1.17 -9.24
CA MET A 95 18.96 -2.33 -8.39
C MET A 95 18.70 -2.18 -6.89
N LEU A 96 17.45 -2.43 -6.51
CA LEU A 96 17.03 -3.17 -5.33
C LEU A 96 15.52 -3.37 -5.47
N ILE A 97 15.08 -4.62 -5.37
CA ILE A 97 13.67 -4.92 -5.08
C ILE A 97 13.40 -4.25 -3.74
N GLN A 98 12.83 -3.04 -3.74
CA GLN A 98 12.18 -2.54 -2.54
C GLN A 98 11.03 -3.52 -2.29
N PRO A 99 10.99 -4.20 -1.13
CA PRO A 99 9.74 -4.80 -0.72
C PRO A 99 8.79 -3.62 -0.62
N THR A 100 7.76 -3.59 -1.45
CA THR A 100 6.55 -2.87 -1.10
C THR A 100 6.09 -3.49 0.20
N PHE A 101 6.45 -2.87 1.32
CA PHE A 101 5.90 -3.22 2.62
C PHE A 101 4.46 -2.72 2.63
N THR A 102 3.57 -3.51 2.04
CA THR A 102 2.13 -3.40 2.34
C THR A 102 1.96 -3.98 3.74
N SER A 103 2.24 -3.19 4.77
CA SER A 103 1.91 -3.57 6.13
C SER A 103 0.49 -3.13 6.40
N VAL A 104 -0.45 -4.06 6.30
CA VAL A 104 -1.80 -3.89 6.81
C VAL A 104 -1.80 -4.51 8.20
N TYR A 105 -1.71 -3.68 9.23
CA TYR A 105 -2.05 -4.12 10.58
C TYR A 105 -3.56 -4.01 10.74
N ASN A 106 -4.26 -5.14 10.62
CA ASN A 106 -5.63 -5.25 11.10
C ASN A 106 -5.57 -5.33 12.62
N PHE A 107 -5.89 -4.22 13.29
CA PHE A 107 -6.28 -4.24 14.69
C PHE A 107 -7.80 -4.26 14.75
N PHE A 108 -8.32 -5.40 15.21
CA PHE A 108 -9.66 -5.76 15.71
C PHE A 108 -10.86 -4.91 15.30
#